data_AF-A0AAW1VH06-F1
#
_entry.id   AF-A0AAW1VH06-F1
#
_cell.length_a   1.000
_cell.length_b   1.000
_cell.length_c   1.000
_cell.angle_alpha   90.00
_cell.angle_beta   90.00
_cell.angle_gamma   90.00
#
_symmetry.space_group_name_H-M   'P 1'
#
loop_
_entity.id
_entity.type
_entity.pdbx_description
1 polymer ?
#
loop_
_entity_poly.entity_id
_entity_poly.type
_entity_poly.pdbx_seq_one_letter_code
_entity_poly.pdbx_strand_id
1 'polypeptide(L)'
;MEFQPLGNIHVLLPKTGDLYTWNKVTTCVHNLFSGQRWVDQYGELNITNGRITCKLTFAKASYWSSKRHEVVGAVYDESGKPVRRLFGKWSESLYCGVPPSARCIWRAGTLPPNHERYYGFTAFAIELNELGPDSNLLPPTDARFRPDQRALEEGDLTLAESLKLQLESAQRDRRKRREELNISYEPRWFSLARDDMWQYNGKYWECRKNPGFSNMQFESLW
;
A
#
# COMPACT_ATOMS: atom_id res chain seq x y z
N MET A 1 -8.81 13.49 9.95
CA MET A 1 -9.24 12.08 9.85
C MET A 1 -8.00 11.23 9.99
N GLU A 2 -7.96 10.35 10.99
CA GLU A 2 -6.81 9.48 11.28
C GLU A 2 -7.05 8.07 10.74
N PHE A 3 -5.99 7.47 10.19
CA PHE A 3 -5.95 6.13 9.65
C PHE A 3 -4.85 5.35 10.38
N GLN A 4 -5.24 4.26 11.03
CA GLN A 4 -4.36 3.36 11.77
C GLN A 4 -4.30 2.01 11.06
N PRO A 5 -3.37 1.84 10.11
CA PRO A 5 -3.28 0.60 9.35
C PRO A 5 -2.76 -0.53 10.25
N LEU A 6 -3.52 -1.63 10.30
CA LEU A 6 -3.16 -2.85 11.04
C LEU A 6 -2.29 -3.79 10.20
N GLY A 7 -1.54 -4.64 10.90
CA GLY A 7 -0.68 -5.67 10.32
C GLY A 7 0.76 -5.21 10.05
N ASN A 8 1.67 -6.17 10.13
CA ASN A 8 3.08 -5.96 9.86
C ASN A 8 3.40 -6.15 8.36
N ILE A 9 4.49 -5.52 7.92
CA ILE A 9 5.10 -5.78 6.63
C ILE A 9 6.24 -6.78 6.81
N HIS A 10 6.43 -7.66 5.83
CA HIS A 10 7.44 -8.71 5.83
C HIS A 10 8.25 -8.64 4.53
N VAL A 11 9.58 -8.63 4.63
CA VAL A 11 10.49 -8.73 3.49
C VAL A 11 11.56 -9.77 3.77
N LEU A 12 11.53 -10.85 2.98
CA LEU A 12 12.59 -11.87 2.95
C LEU A 12 13.64 -11.46 1.92
N LEU A 13 14.91 -11.46 2.31
CA LEU A 13 16.05 -11.35 1.39
C LEU A 13 16.55 -12.76 1.04
N PRO A 14 16.23 -13.33 -0.14
CA PRO A 14 16.47 -14.75 -0.41
C PRO A 14 17.95 -15.15 -0.37
N LYS A 15 18.85 -14.19 -0.67
CA LYS A 15 20.31 -14.42 -0.67
C LYS A 15 20.89 -14.62 0.72
N THR A 16 20.37 -13.94 1.74
CA THR A 16 20.88 -14.02 3.12
C THR A 16 19.97 -14.82 4.04
N GLY A 17 18.71 -15.04 3.64
CA GLY A 17 17.69 -15.63 4.48
C GLY A 17 17.12 -14.67 5.53
N ASP A 18 17.51 -13.39 5.52
CA ASP A 18 17.01 -12.41 6.48
C ASP A 18 15.55 -12.07 6.21
N LEU A 19 14.70 -12.28 7.22
CA LEU A 19 13.32 -11.83 7.23
C LEU A 19 13.21 -10.56 8.07
N TYR A 20 13.01 -9.42 7.41
CA TYR A 20 12.71 -8.15 8.08
C TYR A 20 11.21 -7.97 8.26
N THR A 21 10.81 -7.53 9.44
CA THR A 21 9.43 -7.21 9.77
C THR A 21 9.31 -5.81 10.37
N TRP A 22 8.22 -5.10 10.08
CA TRP A 22 7.95 -3.81 10.69
C TRP A 22 6.46 -3.45 10.75
N ASN A 23 6.11 -2.59 11.71
CA ASN A 23 4.77 -2.02 11.84
C ASN A 23 4.60 -0.79 10.92
N LYS A 24 3.35 -0.43 10.63
CA LYS A 24 3.00 0.82 9.94
C LYS A 24 2.77 1.95 10.95
N VAL A 25 2.98 3.19 10.52
CA VAL A 25 2.70 4.40 11.30
C VAL A 25 1.30 4.96 11.02
N THR A 26 0.81 5.81 11.90
CA THR A 26 -0.48 6.49 11.74
C THR A 26 -0.39 7.51 10.61
N THR A 27 -1.41 7.57 9.77
CA THR A 27 -1.58 8.62 8.76
C THR A 27 -2.75 9.52 9.15
N CYS A 28 -2.58 10.84 9.11
CA CYS A 28 -3.65 11.80 9.38
C CYS A 28 -3.86 12.73 8.19
N VAL A 29 -5.11 12.87 7.76
CA VAL A 29 -5.53 13.90 6.80
C VAL A 29 -6.12 15.06 7.60
N HIS A 30 -5.43 16.20 7.54
CA HIS A 30 -5.83 17.45 8.17
C HIS A 30 -6.69 18.29 7.22
N ASN A 31 -7.54 19.16 7.81
CA ASN A 31 -8.41 20.09 7.09
C ASN A 31 -9.36 19.42 6.08
N LEU A 32 -9.92 18.26 6.42
CA LEU A 32 -10.74 17.49 5.47
C LEU A 32 -11.94 18.28 4.91
N PHE A 33 -12.51 19.18 5.71
CA PHE A 33 -13.69 19.98 5.37
C PHE A 33 -13.39 21.49 5.22
N SER A 34 -12.12 21.89 5.19
CA SER A 34 -11.72 23.30 5.14
C SER A 34 -10.40 23.51 4.39
N GLY A 35 -10.15 24.74 3.92
CA GLY A 35 -8.85 25.21 3.44
C GLY A 35 -8.04 24.25 2.56
N GLN A 36 -6.71 24.31 2.70
CA GLN A 36 -5.79 23.39 2.02
C GLN A 36 -5.63 22.11 2.85
N ARG A 37 -6.04 20.98 2.26
CA ARG A 37 -5.85 19.63 2.82
C ARG A 37 -4.39 19.25 2.80
N TRP A 38 -3.96 18.51 3.81
CA TRP A 38 -2.63 17.94 3.84
C TRP A 38 -2.56 16.66 4.66
N VAL A 39 -1.55 15.84 4.35
CA VAL A 39 -1.30 14.55 4.98
C VAL A 39 -0.12 14.66 5.93
N ASP A 40 -0.25 14.04 7.09
CA ASP A 40 0.84 13.79 8.02
C ASP A 40 1.01 12.29 8.27
N GLN A 41 2.23 11.89 8.62
CA GLN A 41 2.53 10.55 9.11
C GLN A 41 3.34 10.68 10.39
N TYR A 42 2.93 10.00 11.45
CA TYR A 42 3.58 10.09 12.76
C TYR A 42 3.49 8.80 13.57
N GLY A 43 4.40 8.69 14.54
CA GLY A 43 4.53 7.53 15.42
C GLY A 43 5.87 6.83 15.24
N GLU A 44 6.00 5.67 15.86
CA GLU A 44 7.23 4.87 15.81
C GLU A 44 7.10 3.72 14.82
N LEU A 45 8.12 3.57 13.97
CA LEU A 45 8.29 2.44 13.07
C LEU A 45 9.50 1.63 13.52
N ASN A 46 9.26 0.35 13.81
CA ASN A 46 10.29 -0.57 14.30
C ASN A 46 10.53 -1.66 13.26
N ILE A 47 11.70 -1.68 12.65
CA ILE A 47 12.14 -2.72 11.71
C ILE A 47 13.08 -3.68 12.44
N THR A 48 12.87 -4.98 12.31
CA THR A 48 13.76 -5.97 12.91
C THR A 48 13.84 -7.24 12.07
N ASN A 49 14.96 -7.95 12.13
CA ASN A 49 15.08 -9.34 11.67
C ASN A 49 15.31 -10.31 12.86
N GLY A 50 15.01 -9.87 14.08
CA GLY A 50 15.30 -10.60 15.33
C GLY A 50 16.72 -10.43 15.86
N ARG A 51 17.68 -9.96 15.04
CA ARG A 51 19.07 -9.72 15.42
C ARG A 51 19.38 -8.24 15.55
N ILE A 52 19.19 -7.50 14.46
CA ILE A 52 19.36 -6.06 14.41
C ILE A 52 18.01 -5.35 14.38
N THR A 53 17.97 -4.13 14.90
CA THR A 53 16.73 -3.34 14.97
C THR A 53 16.97 -1.95 14.42
N CYS A 54 16.02 -1.41 13.66
CA CYS A 54 16.00 -0.01 13.27
C CYS A 54 14.73 0.64 13.85
N LYS A 55 14.91 1.70 14.63
CA LYS A 55 13.80 2.48 15.19
C LYS A 55 13.76 3.84 14.51
N LEU A 56 12.63 4.16 13.89
CA LEU A 56 12.36 5.44 13.26
C LEU A 56 11.18 6.12 13.95
N THR A 57 11.35 7.38 14.31
CA THR A 57 10.31 8.24 14.87
C THR A 57 9.90 9.24 13.80
N PHE A 58 8.62 9.19 13.43
CA PHE A 58 7.97 10.14 12.54
C PHE A 58 7.37 11.26 13.39
N ALA A 59 7.86 12.48 13.21
CA ALA A 59 7.44 13.63 14.00
C ALA A 59 6.01 14.02 13.65
N LYS A 60 5.12 14.07 14.65
CA LYS A 60 3.78 14.62 14.49
C LYS A 60 3.87 16.11 14.21
N ALA A 61 3.28 16.55 13.11
CA ALA A 61 3.21 17.95 12.77
C ALA A 61 2.43 18.72 13.85
N SER A 62 2.94 19.90 14.19
CA SER A 62 2.35 20.81 15.17
C SER A 62 2.43 22.22 14.62
N TYR A 63 1.43 23.06 14.94
CA TYR A 63 1.36 24.45 14.49
C TYR A 63 2.60 25.28 14.90
N TRP A 64 3.29 24.84 15.95
CA TRP A 64 4.45 25.51 16.53
C TRP A 64 5.80 24.90 16.10
N SER A 65 5.81 23.94 15.17
CA SER A 65 7.00 23.15 14.83
C SER A 65 7.25 23.11 13.33
N SER A 66 8.50 23.42 12.93
CA SER A 66 8.97 23.25 11.55
C SER A 66 9.32 21.80 11.19
N LYS A 67 9.17 20.86 12.12
CA LYS A 67 9.51 19.41 11.96
C LYS A 67 8.51 18.63 11.12
N ARG A 68 7.78 19.32 10.25
CA ARG A 68 6.77 18.69 9.41
C ARG A 68 7.42 17.64 8.51
N HIS A 69 6.84 16.44 8.54
CA HIS A 69 7.31 15.25 7.84
C HIS A 69 8.67 14.71 8.27
N GLU A 70 9.26 15.23 9.36
CA GLU A 70 10.57 14.80 9.83
C GLU A 70 10.54 13.34 10.28
N VAL A 71 11.59 12.60 9.91
CA VAL A 71 11.85 11.24 10.38
C VAL A 71 13.26 11.21 10.92
N VAL A 72 13.42 10.71 12.15
CA VAL A 72 14.73 10.52 12.80
C VAL A 72 14.79 9.14 13.42
N GLY A 73 15.99 8.56 13.48
CA GLY A 73 16.13 7.24 14.09
C GLY A 73 17.53 6.69 13.99
N ALA A 74 17.65 5.42 14.36
CA ALA A 74 18.92 4.71 14.31
C ALA A 74 18.74 3.22 14.07
N VAL A 75 19.77 2.63 13.47
CA VAL A 75 20.00 1.18 13.43
C VAL A 75 20.81 0.81 14.66
N TYR A 76 20.41 -0.27 15.32
CA TYR A 76 21.00 -0.86 16.50
C TYR A 76 21.48 -2.26 16.17
N ASP A 77 22.68 -2.60 16.64
CA ASP A 77 23.22 -3.95 16.55
C ASP A 77 22.56 -4.91 17.57
N GLU A 78 23.02 -6.15 17.59
CA GLU A 78 22.53 -7.20 18.51
C GLU A 78 22.74 -6.85 20.00
N SER A 79 23.69 -5.97 20.31
CA SER A 79 23.94 -5.49 21.68
C SER A 79 23.06 -4.31 22.07
N GLY A 80 22.20 -3.85 21.16
CA GLY A 80 21.38 -2.65 21.35
C GLY A 80 22.18 -1.34 21.22
N LYS A 81 23.39 -1.38 20.68
CA LYS A 81 24.22 -0.20 20.47
C LYS A 81 23.86 0.47 19.14
N PRO A 82 23.67 1.80 19.10
CA PRO A 82 23.38 2.50 17.85
C PRO A 82 24.61 2.49 16.94
N VAL A 83 24.45 1.96 15.73
CA VAL A 83 25.52 1.83 14.72
C VAL A 83 25.39 2.83 13.57
N ARG A 84 24.17 3.22 13.19
CA ARG A 84 23.93 4.20 12.13
C ARG A 84 22.77 5.10 12.48
N ARG A 85 22.93 6.41 12.26
CA ARG A 85 21.84 7.38 12.38
C ARG A 85 21.12 7.54 11.06
N LEU A 86 19.80 7.69 11.13
CA LEU A 86 18.91 7.96 10.02
C LEU A 86 18.16 9.26 10.31
N PHE A 87 18.07 10.13 9.31
CA PHE A 87 17.31 11.37 9.42
C PHE A 87 16.85 11.86 8.05
N GLY A 88 15.80 12.66 8.02
CA GLY A 88 15.30 13.27 6.79
C GLY A 88 13.83 13.63 6.90
N LYS A 89 13.15 13.64 5.75
CA LYS A 89 11.70 13.82 5.69
C LYS A 89 11.09 12.74 4.81
N TRP A 90 10.03 12.10 5.28
CA TRP A 90 9.38 11.00 4.54
C TRP A 90 8.81 11.45 3.19
N SER A 91 8.54 12.76 3.02
CA SER A 91 8.04 13.34 1.77
C SER A 91 9.13 13.75 0.79
N GLU A 92 10.42 13.72 1.17
CA GLU A 92 11.50 14.31 0.37
C GLU A 92 12.71 13.38 0.21
N SER A 93 13.38 13.04 1.31
CA SER A 93 14.61 12.24 1.27
C SER A 93 14.99 11.69 2.66
N LEU A 94 15.73 10.59 2.68
CA LEU A 94 16.25 9.93 3.88
C LEU A 94 17.77 9.78 3.76
N TYR A 95 18.48 10.13 4.83
CA TYR A 95 19.93 10.12 4.91
C TYR A 95 20.41 9.16 5.99
N CYS A 96 21.62 8.62 5.80
CA CYS A 96 22.29 7.74 6.74
C CYS A 96 23.69 8.26 7.07
N GLY A 97 24.00 8.38 8.37
CA GLY A 97 25.29 8.89 8.86
C GLY A 97 25.13 10.18 9.66
N VAL A 98 26.20 10.97 9.72
CA VAL A 98 26.26 12.23 10.48
C VAL A 98 26.62 13.37 9.52
N PRO A 99 25.93 14.51 9.53
CA PRO A 99 26.32 15.68 8.75
C PRO A 99 27.77 16.14 9.06
N PRO A 100 28.51 16.67 8.08
CA PRO A 100 28.14 16.84 6.67
C PRO A 100 28.37 15.59 5.79
N SER A 101 28.91 14.50 6.34
CA SER A 101 29.28 13.27 5.60
C SER A 101 28.13 12.25 5.46
N ALA A 102 26.90 12.66 5.76
CA ALA A 102 25.73 11.78 5.65
C ALA A 102 25.41 11.44 4.18
N ARG A 103 25.13 10.17 3.90
CA ARG A 103 24.78 9.68 2.57
C ARG A 103 23.27 9.68 2.37
N CYS A 104 22.77 10.23 1.27
CA CYS A 104 21.39 10.06 0.85
C CYS A 104 21.12 8.59 0.47
N ILE A 105 20.18 7.93 1.13
CA ILE A 105 19.82 6.52 0.88
C ILE A 105 18.48 6.35 0.16
N TRP A 106 17.64 7.39 0.17
CA TRP A 106 16.39 7.44 -0.56
C TRP A 106 16.01 8.89 -0.86
N ARG A 107 15.38 9.13 -2.00
CA ARG A 107 14.81 10.42 -2.40
C ARG A 107 13.49 10.19 -3.12
N ALA A 108 12.51 11.03 -2.86
CA ALA A 108 11.24 11.01 -3.56
C ALA A 108 11.45 11.26 -5.06
N GLY A 109 10.71 10.54 -5.90
CA GLY A 109 10.67 10.80 -7.33
C GLY A 109 10.03 12.15 -7.64
N THR A 110 10.35 12.71 -8.80
CA THR A 110 9.70 13.93 -9.29
C THR A 110 8.28 13.62 -9.71
N LEU A 111 7.32 14.47 -9.32
CA LEU A 111 5.95 14.34 -9.79
C LEU A 111 5.85 14.70 -11.28
N PRO A 112 5.00 14.02 -12.05
CA PRO A 112 4.74 14.38 -13.44
C PRO A 112 4.20 15.81 -13.59
N PRO A 113 4.41 16.44 -14.76
CA PRO A 113 3.70 17.69 -15.09
C PRO A 113 2.18 17.50 -14.94
N ASN A 114 1.50 18.53 -14.45
CA ASN A 114 0.04 18.52 -14.23
C ASN A 114 -0.47 17.46 -13.24
N HIS A 115 0.36 16.88 -12.37
CA HIS A 115 -0.09 15.90 -11.37
C HIS A 115 -1.30 16.38 -10.55
N GLU A 116 -1.41 17.69 -10.28
CA GLU A 116 -2.55 18.29 -9.56
C GLU A 116 -3.90 18.09 -10.29
N ARG A 117 -3.90 18.01 -11.63
CA ARG A 117 -5.09 17.72 -12.43
C ARG A 117 -5.45 16.23 -12.40
N TYR A 118 -4.49 15.37 -12.07
CA TYR A 118 -4.62 13.91 -12.02
C TYR A 118 -4.40 13.40 -10.59
N TYR A 119 -5.20 13.94 -9.66
CA TYR A 119 -5.30 13.49 -8.26
C TYR A 119 -3.99 13.55 -7.44
N GLY A 120 -2.96 14.26 -7.91
CA GLY A 120 -1.65 14.32 -7.28
C GLY A 120 -0.83 13.03 -7.47
N PHE A 121 -1.13 12.22 -8.49
CA PHE A 121 -0.47 10.95 -8.72
C PHE A 121 1.01 11.09 -9.10
N THR A 122 1.80 10.11 -8.63
CA THR A 122 3.15 9.84 -9.14
C THR A 122 3.06 9.17 -10.51
N ALA A 123 4.15 9.19 -11.29
CA ALA A 123 4.21 8.44 -12.55
C ALA A 123 3.84 6.96 -12.34
N PHE A 124 4.41 6.35 -11.30
CA PHE A 124 4.08 4.97 -10.91
C PHE A 124 2.58 4.77 -10.65
N ALA A 125 1.91 5.69 -9.94
CA ALA A 125 0.48 5.57 -9.66
C ALA A 125 -0.40 5.70 -10.91
N ILE A 126 0.00 6.53 -11.87
CA ILE A 126 -0.69 6.66 -13.17
C ILE A 126 -0.66 5.33 -13.94
N GLU A 127 0.47 4.62 -13.90
CA GLU A 127 0.68 3.36 -14.63
C GLU A 127 -0.08 2.16 -14.01
N LEU A 128 -0.48 2.23 -12.73
CA LEU A 128 -1.08 1.08 -12.02
C LEU A 128 -2.37 0.55 -12.66
N ASN A 129 -3.19 1.43 -13.23
CA ASN A 129 -4.49 1.05 -13.79
C ASN A 129 -4.49 0.97 -15.33
N GLU A 130 -3.33 1.04 -15.97
CA GLU A 130 -3.21 0.92 -17.42
C GLU A 130 -3.42 -0.54 -17.89
N LEU A 131 -4.23 -0.71 -18.93
CA LEU A 131 -4.41 -1.99 -19.61
C LEU A 131 -3.37 -2.14 -20.72
N GLY A 132 -2.26 -2.80 -20.40
CA GLY A 132 -1.22 -3.11 -21.37
C GLY A 132 -1.54 -4.27 -22.33
N PRO A 133 -0.60 -4.60 -23.23
CA PRO A 133 -0.73 -5.69 -24.20
C PRO A 133 -1.02 -7.07 -23.57
N ASP A 134 -0.56 -7.27 -22.32
CA ASP A 134 -0.73 -8.51 -21.56
C ASP A 134 -2.07 -8.60 -20.80
N SER A 135 -3.04 -7.74 -21.13
CA SER A 135 -4.36 -7.71 -20.47
C SER A 135 -5.13 -9.03 -20.60
N ASN A 136 -4.92 -9.78 -21.68
CA ASN A 136 -5.47 -11.12 -21.89
C ASN A 136 -4.94 -12.17 -20.89
N LEU A 137 -3.85 -11.88 -20.18
CA LEU A 137 -3.27 -12.75 -19.16
C LEU A 137 -3.77 -12.45 -17.74
N LEU A 138 -4.71 -11.51 -17.59
CA LEU A 138 -5.25 -11.09 -16.29
C LEU A 138 -6.51 -11.90 -15.95
N PRO A 139 -6.75 -12.17 -14.65
CA PRO A 139 -8.02 -12.75 -14.25
C PRO A 139 -9.13 -11.69 -14.41
N PRO A 140 -10.40 -12.10 -14.64
CA PRO A 140 -11.52 -11.17 -14.73
C PRO A 140 -11.77 -10.38 -13.43
N THR A 141 -11.13 -10.77 -12.33
CA THR A 141 -11.19 -10.08 -11.04
C THR A 141 -10.12 -8.99 -10.87
N ASP A 142 -9.27 -8.76 -11.86
CA ASP A 142 -8.25 -7.69 -11.81
C ASP A 142 -8.92 -6.31 -11.76
N ALA A 143 -8.40 -5.40 -10.92
CA ALA A 143 -9.00 -4.09 -10.69
C ALA A 143 -9.05 -3.23 -11.97
N ARG A 144 -8.16 -3.48 -12.94
CA ARG A 144 -8.15 -2.78 -14.24
C ARG A 144 -9.41 -2.98 -15.07
N PHE A 145 -10.17 -4.04 -14.80
CA PHE A 145 -11.45 -4.32 -15.44
C PHE A 145 -12.66 -3.75 -14.68
N ARG A 146 -12.45 -3.08 -13.54
CA ARG A 146 -13.54 -2.53 -12.74
C ARG A 146 -14.15 -1.32 -13.47
N PRO A 147 -15.42 -1.41 -13.91
CA PRO A 147 -15.94 -0.49 -14.93
C PRO A 147 -16.23 0.92 -14.37
N ASP A 148 -16.60 1.05 -13.10
CA ASP A 148 -16.78 2.35 -12.43
C ASP A 148 -15.47 3.15 -12.31
N GLN A 149 -14.36 2.47 -12.00
CA GLN A 149 -13.03 3.08 -11.97
C GLN A 149 -12.59 3.56 -13.35
N ARG A 150 -12.83 2.76 -14.40
CA ARG A 150 -12.53 3.15 -15.80
C ARG A 150 -13.36 4.37 -16.23
N ALA A 151 -14.66 4.35 -15.97
CA ALA A 151 -15.54 5.48 -16.30
C ALA A 151 -15.11 6.78 -15.59
N LEU A 152 -14.66 6.69 -14.33
CA LEU A 152 -14.12 7.83 -13.60
C LEU A 152 -12.83 8.37 -14.24
N GLU A 153 -11.92 7.48 -14.64
CA GLU A 153 -10.67 7.86 -15.33
C GLU A 153 -10.92 8.52 -16.69
N GLU A 154 -11.97 8.10 -17.40
CA GLU A 154 -12.41 8.68 -18.68
C GLU A 154 -13.24 9.97 -18.50
N GLY A 155 -13.54 10.36 -17.26
CA GLY A 155 -14.25 11.60 -16.92
C GLY A 155 -15.78 11.51 -16.95
N ASP A 156 -16.34 10.32 -17.15
CA ASP A 156 -17.80 10.10 -17.10
C ASP A 156 -18.25 9.82 -15.66
N LEU A 157 -18.46 10.91 -14.91
CA LEU A 157 -18.87 10.86 -13.51
C LEU A 157 -20.24 10.23 -13.30
N THR A 158 -21.17 10.41 -14.25
CA THR A 158 -22.52 9.87 -14.14
C THR A 158 -22.51 8.36 -14.33
N LEU A 159 -21.81 7.86 -15.35
CA LEU A 159 -21.62 6.43 -15.57
C LEU A 159 -20.88 5.79 -14.40
N ALA A 160 -19.78 6.41 -13.93
CA ALA A 160 -18.99 5.92 -12.80
C ALA A 160 -19.84 5.71 -11.54
N GLU A 161 -20.65 6.70 -11.14
CA GLU A 161 -21.51 6.58 -9.95
C GLU A 161 -22.57 5.48 -10.13
N SER A 162 -23.19 5.38 -11.31
CA SER A 162 -24.19 4.34 -11.58
C SER A 162 -23.60 2.92 -11.50
N LEU A 163 -22.43 2.70 -12.09
CA LEU A 163 -21.72 1.42 -12.08
C LEU A 163 -21.23 1.06 -10.68
N LYS A 164 -20.76 2.05 -9.91
CA LYS A 164 -20.36 1.86 -8.51
C LYS A 164 -21.52 1.37 -7.66
N LEU A 165 -22.71 1.98 -7.80
CA LEU A 165 -23.91 1.55 -7.08
C LEU A 165 -24.32 0.12 -7.45
N GLN A 166 -24.26 -0.24 -8.73
CA GLN A 166 -24.54 -1.59 -9.21
C GLN A 166 -23.55 -2.62 -8.62
N LEU A 167 -22.25 -2.31 -8.64
CA LEU A 167 -21.18 -3.12 -8.04
C LEU A 167 -21.40 -3.36 -6.54
N GLU A 168 -21.66 -2.31 -5.78
CA GLU A 168 -21.91 -2.39 -4.33
C GLU A 168 -23.19 -3.15 -4.00
N SER A 169 -24.24 -3.03 -4.82
CA SER A 169 -25.46 -3.84 -4.69
C SER A 169 -25.18 -5.32 -4.95
N ALA A 170 -24.51 -5.64 -6.07
CA ALA A 170 -24.17 -7.02 -6.43
C ALA A 170 -23.27 -7.67 -5.36
N GLN A 171 -22.35 -6.92 -4.75
CA GLN A 171 -21.54 -7.41 -3.64
C GLN A 171 -22.39 -7.72 -2.40
N ARG A 172 -23.34 -6.86 -2.03
CA ARG A 172 -24.27 -7.09 -0.92
C ARG A 172 -25.14 -8.32 -1.16
N ASP A 173 -25.63 -8.50 -2.38
CA ASP A 173 -26.46 -9.65 -2.76
C ASP A 173 -25.66 -10.96 -2.73
N ARG A 174 -24.42 -10.96 -3.22
CA ARG A 174 -23.50 -12.12 -3.10
C ARG A 174 -23.24 -12.47 -1.63
N ARG A 175 -23.00 -11.47 -0.78
CA ARG A 175 -22.80 -11.68 0.66
C ARG A 175 -24.05 -12.30 1.31
N LYS A 176 -25.23 -11.72 1.07
CA LYS A 176 -26.50 -12.21 1.62
C LYS A 176 -26.77 -13.65 1.20
N ARG A 177 -26.60 -13.98 -0.09
CA ARG A 177 -26.77 -15.36 -0.59
C ARG A 177 -25.81 -16.35 0.09
N ARG A 178 -24.55 -15.96 0.30
CA ARG A 178 -23.59 -16.83 1.01
C ARG A 178 -23.98 -17.05 2.48
N GLU A 179 -24.47 -16.01 3.16
CA GLU A 179 -24.97 -16.11 4.53
C GLU A 179 -26.21 -17.02 4.61
N GLU A 180 -27.18 -16.87 3.70
CA GLU A 180 -28.38 -17.71 3.62
C GLU A 180 -28.07 -19.19 3.33
N LEU A 181 -27.07 -19.45 2.49
CA LEU A 181 -26.63 -20.81 2.15
C LEU A 181 -25.59 -21.36 3.15
N ASN A 182 -25.22 -20.61 4.18
CA ASN A 182 -24.18 -20.94 5.15
C ASN A 182 -22.84 -21.32 4.49
N ILE A 183 -22.48 -20.64 3.39
CA ILE A 183 -21.24 -20.83 2.63
C ILE A 183 -20.20 -19.84 3.13
N SER A 184 -19.09 -20.35 3.67
CA SER A 184 -17.92 -19.51 4.00
C SER A 184 -17.20 -19.04 2.73
N TYR A 185 -16.76 -17.78 2.71
CA TYR A 185 -15.97 -17.26 1.60
C TYR A 185 -14.49 -17.62 1.78
N GLU A 186 -13.92 -18.30 0.79
CA GLU A 186 -12.50 -18.63 0.75
C GLU A 186 -11.78 -17.77 -0.32
N PRO A 187 -10.82 -16.91 0.08
CA PRO A 187 -9.99 -16.19 -0.87
C PRO A 187 -9.14 -17.13 -1.72
N ARG A 188 -9.04 -16.82 -3.01
CA ARG A 188 -8.40 -17.71 -3.99
C ARG A 188 -6.88 -17.75 -3.92
N TRP A 189 -6.25 -16.60 -3.67
CA TRP A 189 -4.80 -16.42 -3.80
C TRP A 189 -4.06 -16.35 -2.47
N PHE A 190 -4.80 -16.30 -1.37
CA PHE A 190 -4.26 -16.18 -0.02
C PHE A 190 -5.00 -17.14 0.90
N SER A 191 -4.29 -17.69 1.87
CA SER A 191 -4.84 -18.53 2.94
C SER A 191 -4.57 -17.89 4.29
N LEU A 192 -5.49 -18.06 5.23
CA LEU A 192 -5.28 -17.64 6.61
C LEU A 192 -4.23 -18.56 7.25
N ALA A 193 -3.10 -17.99 7.66
CA ALA A 193 -2.06 -18.66 8.42
C ALA A 193 -2.39 -18.64 9.92
N ARG A 194 -1.49 -19.22 10.73
CA ARG A 194 -1.54 -19.06 12.18
C ARG A 194 -1.38 -17.57 12.51
N ASP A 195 -2.07 -17.10 13.55
CA ASP A 195 -2.08 -15.70 14.02
C ASP A 195 -2.85 -14.69 13.12
N ASP A 196 -3.93 -15.13 12.46
CA ASP A 196 -4.83 -14.30 11.66
C ASP A 196 -4.14 -13.51 10.51
N MET A 197 -2.99 -14.00 10.05
CA MET A 197 -2.23 -13.41 8.94
C MET A 197 -2.59 -14.06 7.61
N TRP A 198 -2.82 -13.25 6.57
CA TRP A 198 -3.01 -13.76 5.22
C TRP A 198 -1.67 -14.04 4.53
N GLN A 199 -1.46 -15.29 4.12
CA GLN A 199 -0.26 -15.73 3.42
C GLN A 199 -0.56 -16.07 1.97
N TYR A 200 0.31 -15.65 1.05
CA TYR A 200 0.23 -16.04 -0.35
C TYR A 200 0.34 -17.56 -0.50
N ASN A 201 -0.59 -18.17 -1.23
CA ASN A 201 -0.68 -19.62 -1.34
C ASN A 201 0.08 -20.23 -2.54
N GLY A 202 0.87 -19.44 -3.28
CA GLY A 202 1.66 -19.90 -4.43
C GLY A 202 0.88 -19.99 -5.76
N LYS A 203 -0.45 -19.97 -5.74
CA LYS A 203 -1.27 -20.38 -6.89
C LYS A 203 -1.40 -19.31 -7.98
N TYR A 204 -1.40 -18.02 -7.64
CA TYR A 204 -1.68 -16.95 -8.62
C TYR A 204 -0.76 -17.02 -9.86
N TRP A 205 0.56 -17.04 -9.65
CA TRP A 205 1.52 -17.04 -10.75
C TRP A 205 1.62 -18.40 -11.45
N GLU A 206 1.29 -19.49 -10.77
CA GLU A 206 1.18 -20.82 -11.39
C GLU A 206 -0.01 -20.88 -12.34
N CYS A 207 -1.18 -20.41 -11.90
CA CYS A 207 -2.39 -20.34 -12.73
C CYS A 207 -2.27 -19.35 -13.88
N ARG A 208 -1.46 -18.28 -13.72
CA ARG A 208 -1.21 -17.32 -14.80
C ARG A 208 -0.37 -17.94 -15.95
N LYS A 209 0.40 -19.01 -15.69
CA LYS A 209 1.14 -19.71 -16.75
C LYS A 209 0.18 -20.43 -17.69
N ASN A 210 0.59 -20.61 -18.96
CA ASN A 210 -0.16 -21.23 -20.05
C ASN A 210 -1.16 -22.33 -19.60
N PRO A 211 -2.47 -22.23 -19.92
CA PRO A 211 -3.14 -21.26 -20.80
C PRO A 211 -3.66 -20.00 -20.08
N GLY A 212 -3.14 -19.70 -18.89
CA GLY A 212 -3.59 -18.58 -18.06
C GLY A 212 -4.90 -18.87 -17.33
N PHE A 213 -5.66 -17.82 -17.01
CA PHE A 213 -6.91 -17.93 -16.24
C PHE A 213 -8.11 -18.44 -17.05
N SER A 214 -7.94 -18.74 -18.34
CA SER A 214 -9.00 -19.15 -19.27
C SER A 214 -9.74 -20.42 -18.85
N ASN A 215 -9.05 -21.36 -18.20
CA ASN A 215 -9.64 -22.62 -17.74
C ASN A 215 -10.20 -22.56 -16.30
N MET A 216 -10.23 -21.38 -15.69
CA MET A 216 -10.70 -21.20 -14.32
C MET A 216 -12.07 -20.54 -14.29
N GLN A 217 -12.94 -21.04 -13.39
CA GLN A 217 -14.21 -20.39 -13.11
C GLN A 217 -14.03 -19.28 -12.09
N PHE A 218 -14.55 -18.10 -12.43
CA PHE A 218 -14.64 -16.94 -11.55
C PHE A 218 -16.10 -16.57 -11.35
N GLU A 219 -16.45 -16.21 -10.13
CA GLU A 219 -17.74 -15.57 -9.86
C GLU A 219 -17.69 -14.14 -10.41
N SER A 220 -18.73 -13.73 -11.16
CA SER A 220 -18.80 -12.36 -11.69
C SER A 220 -18.87 -11.35 -10.55
N LEU A 221 -17.94 -10.40 -10.56
CA LEU A 221 -17.90 -9.33 -9.56
C LEU A 221 -18.67 -8.08 -10.02
N TRP A 222 -18.71 -7.87 -11.32
CA TRP A 222 -19.52 -6.91 -12.09
C TRP A 222 -20.19 -7.64 -13.26
#